data_AF-A0A226MSY8-F1
#
_entry.id   AF-A0A226MSY8-F1
#
_cell.length_a   1.000
_cell.length_b   1.000
_cell.length_c   1.000
_cell.angle_alpha   90.00
_cell.angle_beta   90.00
_cell.angle_gamma   90.00
#
_symmetry.space_group_name_H-M   'P 1'
#
loop_
_entity.id
_entity.type
_entity.pdbx_description
1 polymer ?
#
loop_
_entity_poly.entity_id
_entity_poly.type
_entity_poly.pdbx_seq_one_letter_code
_entity_poly.pdbx_strand_id
1 'polypeptide(L)'
;MLLLRLAKGEQRRRAKEVKKVERGLKKTSLQKYQEEYWNVQGLYLSVIFFYKDNLLVTNEDQIPIVEIDDSHSSSIMQDFLWFTKLTELDVFLQLSCMWDDIRWLRQNMSISISSSTTLQARQKMLSAAAQLQNLLGTHNLGRVFYEPIKDRHGNILIVTIREVESLYSFFNGKWMQVSKIQSQRKSLSTPEEPTALDILLITIQDILSYHKRSQQRLPPGLYLGYLKLCSSVDQIKVLVLQKLPNVLCHVKIRDNSNVSSGESINHMMALATTLPITVYKLQREQSG
;
A
#
# COMPACT_ATOMS: atom_id res chain seq x y z
N MET A 1 28.57 68.43 17.85
CA MET A 1 27.51 67.43 18.20
C MET A 1 26.75 66.87 16.97
N LEU A 2 26.68 67.57 15.83
CA LEU A 2 26.02 67.08 14.61
C LEU A 2 26.78 65.97 13.85
N LEU A 3 28.11 66.05 13.76
CA LEU A 3 28.93 65.08 13.01
C LEU A 3 28.87 63.64 13.59
N LEU A 4 28.78 63.51 14.91
CA LEU A 4 28.61 62.21 15.59
C LEU A 4 27.23 61.58 15.38
N ARG A 5 26.19 62.38 15.10
CA ARG A 5 24.84 61.87 14.79
C ARG A 5 24.71 61.44 13.33
N LEU A 6 25.39 62.12 12.41
CA LEU A 6 25.45 61.72 11.00
C LEU A 6 26.22 60.41 10.81
N ALA A 7 27.39 60.26 11.47
CA ALA A 7 28.18 59.03 11.42
C ALA A 7 27.42 57.80 11.98
N LYS A 8 26.66 57.98 13.08
CA LYS A 8 25.80 56.91 13.63
C LYS A 8 24.59 56.58 12.75
N GLY A 9 24.08 57.56 11.98
CA GLY A 9 22.99 57.37 11.02
C GLY A 9 23.42 56.56 9.79
N GLU A 10 24.61 56.85 9.26
CA GLU A 10 25.18 56.13 8.10
C GLU A 10 25.59 54.71 8.43
N GLN A 11 26.18 54.47 9.62
CA GLN A 11 26.47 53.10 10.09
C GLN A 11 25.19 52.26 10.28
N ARG A 12 24.10 52.87 10.75
CA ARG A 12 22.80 52.18 10.87
C ARG A 12 22.13 51.89 9.53
N ARG A 13 22.34 52.73 8.50
CA ARG A 13 21.84 52.48 7.13
C ARG A 13 22.65 51.37 6.44
N ARG A 14 23.99 51.41 6.51
CA ARG A 14 24.86 50.34 6.00
C ARG A 14 24.60 48.98 6.69
N ALA A 15 24.39 48.96 8.00
CA ALA A 15 24.08 47.71 8.72
C ALA A 15 22.70 47.10 8.35
N LYS A 16 21.73 47.92 7.94
CA LYS A 16 20.42 47.45 7.47
C LYS A 16 20.47 46.94 6.03
N GLU A 17 21.31 47.54 5.19
CA GLU A 17 21.51 47.13 3.80
C GLU A 17 22.34 45.84 3.70
N VAL A 18 23.38 45.68 4.52
CA VAL A 18 24.10 44.40 4.68
C VAL A 18 23.15 43.30 5.19
N LYS A 19 22.26 43.59 6.15
CA LYS A 19 21.24 42.62 6.61
C LYS A 19 20.16 42.30 5.56
N LYS A 20 19.94 43.15 4.55
CA LYS A 20 18.98 42.91 3.46
C LYS A 20 19.63 42.15 2.29
N VAL A 21 20.91 42.39 2.02
CA VAL A 21 21.73 41.62 1.06
C VAL A 21 22.05 40.23 1.61
N GLU A 22 22.32 40.07 2.91
CA GLU A 22 22.47 38.73 3.53
C GLU A 22 21.17 37.93 3.60
N ARG A 23 20.01 38.60 3.65
CA ARG A 23 18.69 37.92 3.54
C ARG A 23 18.30 37.60 2.09
N GLY A 24 18.94 38.24 1.11
CA GLY A 24 18.68 38.02 -0.31
C GLY A 24 19.70 37.14 -1.03
N LEU A 25 20.86 36.84 -0.41
CA LEU A 25 21.98 36.19 -1.11
C LEU A 25 22.70 35.11 -0.28
N LYS A 26 21.94 34.34 0.50
CA LYS A 26 22.38 33.02 0.98
C LYS A 26 21.27 32.00 0.76
N LYS A 27 21.02 31.66 -0.50
CA LYS A 27 20.70 30.25 -0.82
C LYS A 27 21.98 29.49 -0.48
N THR A 28 22.06 29.07 0.78
CA THR A 28 23.18 28.30 1.31
C THR A 28 23.43 27.13 0.38
N SER A 29 24.69 26.79 0.13
CA SER A 29 25.07 25.58 -0.59
C SER A 29 24.38 24.33 -0.01
N LEU A 30 23.95 24.37 1.27
CA LEU A 30 23.07 23.39 1.91
C LEU A 30 21.67 23.22 1.27
N GLN A 31 21.07 24.27 0.71
CA GLN A 31 19.82 24.15 -0.06
C GLN A 31 20.07 23.52 -1.45
N LYS A 32 21.26 23.78 -2.06
CA LYS A 32 21.71 23.06 -3.25
C LYS A 32 21.99 21.58 -2.95
N TYR A 33 22.57 21.27 -1.79
CA TYR A 33 22.77 19.90 -1.32
C TYR A 33 21.48 19.19 -0.88
N GLN A 34 20.42 19.94 -0.53
CA GLN A 34 19.10 19.37 -0.23
C GLN A 34 18.27 19.07 -1.47
N GLU A 35 18.48 19.77 -2.59
CA GLU A 35 17.83 19.47 -3.88
C GLU A 35 18.56 18.34 -4.66
N GLU A 36 19.82 18.04 -4.33
CA GLU A 36 20.64 17.03 -5.02
C GLU A 36 20.48 15.59 -4.47
N TYR A 37 19.62 15.39 -3.46
CA TYR A 37 19.32 14.08 -2.85
C TYR A 37 17.83 13.69 -2.90
N TRP A 38 17.03 14.24 -3.81
CA TRP A 38 15.60 13.90 -3.95
C TRP A 38 15.32 12.54 -4.64
N ASN A 39 16.21 11.56 -4.51
CA ASN A 39 16.07 10.29 -5.23
C ASN A 39 16.25 9.03 -4.38
N VAL A 40 16.23 9.16 -3.05
CA VAL A 40 16.19 7.98 -2.17
C VAL A 40 14.72 7.67 -1.87
N GLN A 41 14.10 6.97 -2.81
CA GLN A 41 12.73 6.48 -2.69
C GLN A 41 12.71 5.33 -1.68
N GLY A 42 12.16 5.53 -0.48
CA GLY A 42 12.07 4.47 0.51
C GLY A 42 10.98 3.44 0.17
N LEU A 43 11.29 2.16 0.32
CA LEU A 43 10.33 1.06 0.25
C LEU A 43 10.05 0.56 1.66
N TYR A 44 8.78 0.44 2.03
CA TYR A 44 8.38 0.06 3.38
C TYR A 44 7.34 -1.05 3.36
N LEU A 45 7.37 -1.90 4.37
CA LEU A 45 6.35 -2.90 4.63
C LEU A 45 5.65 -2.59 5.94
N SER A 46 4.32 -2.49 5.91
CA SER A 46 3.49 -2.28 7.09
C SER A 46 2.45 -3.40 7.25
N VAL A 47 2.06 -3.63 8.50
CA VAL A 47 1.10 -4.67 8.89
C VAL A 47 -0.08 -4.02 9.60
N ILE A 48 -1.28 -4.31 9.11
CA ILE A 48 -2.56 -3.88 9.67
C ILE A 48 -3.30 -5.10 10.17
N PHE A 49 -3.22 -5.35 11.48
CA PHE A 49 -4.16 -6.26 12.13
C PHE A 49 -5.32 -5.46 12.67
N PHE A 50 -6.54 -5.88 12.36
CA PHE A 50 -7.72 -5.17 12.78
C PHE A 50 -8.77 -6.09 13.40
N TYR A 51 -9.48 -5.56 14.38
CA TYR A 51 -10.69 -6.14 14.97
C TYR A 51 -11.71 -5.03 15.14
N LYS A 52 -12.83 -5.11 14.39
CA LYS A 52 -13.82 -4.03 14.30
C LYS A 52 -13.12 -2.72 13.90
N ASP A 53 -13.13 -1.71 14.78
CA ASP A 53 -12.54 -0.38 14.59
C ASP A 53 -11.21 -0.20 15.34
N ASN A 54 -10.61 -1.29 15.83
CA ASN A 54 -9.31 -1.27 16.50
C ASN A 54 -8.23 -1.85 15.61
N LEU A 55 -7.05 -1.23 15.65
CA LEU A 55 -5.83 -1.72 15.02
C LEU A 55 -4.85 -2.19 16.09
N LEU A 56 -4.07 -3.20 15.76
CA LEU A 56 -2.89 -3.54 16.55
C LEU A 56 -1.78 -2.52 16.23
N VAL A 57 -1.30 -1.86 17.27
CA VAL A 57 -0.16 -0.95 17.23
C VAL A 57 0.98 -1.51 18.07
N THR A 58 2.20 -1.01 17.85
CA THR A 58 3.36 -1.35 18.69
C THR A 58 3.19 -0.80 20.11
N ASN A 59 4.12 -1.13 21.01
CA ASN A 59 4.07 -0.63 22.38
C ASN A 59 4.25 0.89 22.49
N GLU A 60 4.78 1.51 21.43
CA GLU A 60 5.00 2.94 21.23
C GLU A 60 3.79 3.63 20.57
N ASP A 61 2.63 2.96 20.49
CA ASP A 61 1.39 3.46 19.90
C ASP A 61 1.50 3.77 18.38
N GLN A 62 2.40 3.09 17.66
CA GLN A 62 2.63 3.28 16.22
C GLN A 62 2.14 2.10 15.38
N ILE A 63 1.80 2.36 14.10
CA ILE A 63 1.52 1.30 13.14
C ILE A 63 2.82 0.51 12.89
N PRO A 64 2.81 -0.83 12.99
CA PRO A 64 3.99 -1.65 12.68
C PRO A 64 4.45 -1.42 11.23
N ILE A 65 5.69 -0.97 11.09
CA ILE A 65 6.31 -0.65 9.80
C ILE A 65 7.81 -0.96 9.87
N VAL A 66 8.35 -1.52 8.79
CA VAL A 66 9.78 -1.80 8.62
C VAL A 66 10.21 -1.32 7.24
N GLU A 67 11.38 -0.71 7.16
CA GLU A 67 12.00 -0.30 5.90
C GLU A 67 12.62 -1.51 5.20
N ILE A 68 12.43 -1.58 3.88
CA ILE A 68 13.05 -2.55 2.98
C ILE A 68 14.22 -1.83 2.31
N ASP A 69 15.43 -2.09 2.80
CA ASP A 69 16.68 -1.42 2.41
C ASP A 69 16.88 -1.24 0.89
N ASP A 70 17.36 -0.05 0.50
CA ASP A 70 17.24 0.56 -0.83
C ASP A 70 18.30 0.06 -1.85
N SER A 71 18.10 -1.14 -2.36
CA SER A 71 18.76 -1.54 -3.61
C SER A 71 17.77 -1.40 -4.75
N HIS A 72 17.89 -0.30 -5.50
CA HIS A 72 17.08 0.06 -6.67
C HIS A 72 16.77 -1.13 -7.58
N SER A 73 15.64 -1.81 -7.34
CA SER A 73 15.11 -2.78 -8.28
C SER A 73 14.32 -2.01 -9.33
N SER A 74 14.73 -2.07 -10.60
CA SER A 74 13.96 -1.51 -11.73
C SER A 74 12.58 -2.18 -11.90
N SER A 75 12.28 -3.22 -11.10
CA SER A 75 11.11 -4.09 -11.20
C SER A 75 10.20 -4.10 -9.97
N ILE A 76 10.12 -3.02 -9.18
CA ILE A 76 9.37 -2.99 -7.91
C ILE A 76 7.93 -3.52 -8.03
N MET A 77 7.24 -3.24 -9.14
CA MET A 77 5.89 -3.75 -9.37
C MET A 77 5.86 -5.27 -9.57
N GLN A 78 6.86 -5.85 -10.24
CA GLN A 78 6.95 -7.30 -10.40
C GLN A 78 7.26 -7.98 -9.06
N ASP A 79 8.10 -7.36 -8.24
CA ASP A 79 8.45 -7.88 -6.92
C ASP A 79 7.28 -7.74 -5.93
N PHE A 80 6.52 -6.65 -6.01
CA PHE A 80 5.24 -6.49 -5.32
C PHE A 80 4.23 -7.57 -5.71
N LEU A 81 4.05 -7.84 -7.02
CA LEU A 81 3.14 -8.88 -7.50
C LEU A 81 3.61 -10.29 -7.09
N TRP A 82 4.93 -10.55 -7.10
CA TRP A 82 5.50 -11.78 -6.57
C TRP A 82 5.21 -11.95 -5.09
N PHE A 83 5.40 -10.89 -4.29
CA PHE A 83 5.14 -10.91 -2.86
C PHE A 83 3.65 -11.09 -2.55
N THR A 84 2.77 -10.43 -3.32
CA THR A 84 1.31 -10.59 -3.23
C THR A 84 0.92 -12.06 -3.48
N LYS A 85 1.45 -12.68 -4.54
CA LYS A 85 1.20 -14.10 -4.85
C LYS A 85 1.62 -15.00 -3.69
N LEU A 86 2.75 -14.76 -3.04
CA LEU A 86 3.16 -15.55 -1.89
C LEU A 86 2.16 -15.48 -0.74
N THR A 87 1.61 -14.30 -0.45
CA THR A 87 0.62 -14.13 0.63
C THR A 87 -0.78 -14.64 0.28
N GLU A 88 -1.18 -14.59 -0.99
CA GLU A 88 -2.49 -15.10 -1.44
C GLU A 88 -2.51 -16.63 -1.60
N LEU A 89 -1.35 -17.23 -1.88
CA LEU A 89 -1.24 -18.68 -2.09
C LEU A 89 -1.42 -19.49 -0.77
N ASP A 90 -1.33 -18.83 0.41
CA ASP A 90 -1.73 -19.33 1.74
C ASP A 90 -3.24 -19.63 1.85
N VAL A 91 -4.06 -19.07 0.94
CA VAL A 91 -5.53 -19.21 0.96
C VAL A 91 -6.03 -20.28 -0.02
N PHE A 92 -5.33 -20.49 -1.14
CA PHE A 92 -5.77 -21.39 -2.21
C PHE A 92 -5.23 -22.82 -2.04
N LEU A 93 -4.07 -22.96 -1.40
CA LEU A 93 -3.60 -24.23 -0.87
C LEU A 93 -3.88 -24.17 0.63
N GLN A 94 -4.59 -25.16 1.21
CA GLN A 94 -4.62 -25.37 2.66
C GLN A 94 -3.23 -25.75 3.23
N LEU A 95 -2.15 -25.27 2.62
CA LEU A 95 -0.80 -25.28 3.12
C LEU A 95 -0.64 -24.00 3.95
N SER A 96 -1.07 -24.08 5.20
CA SER A 96 -0.75 -23.18 6.33
C SER A 96 0.75 -22.88 6.50
N CYS A 97 1.60 -23.34 5.59
CA CYS A 97 3.02 -23.49 5.74
C CYS A 97 3.81 -22.49 4.90
N MET A 98 3.25 -21.58 4.12
CA MET A 98 4.13 -20.75 3.26
C MET A 98 4.95 -19.72 4.04
N TRP A 99 4.48 -19.28 5.21
CA TRP A 99 5.31 -18.57 6.17
C TRP A 99 6.35 -19.46 6.87
N ASP A 100 6.08 -20.77 7.00
CA ASP A 100 7.06 -21.77 7.44
C ASP A 100 8.08 -22.10 6.34
N ASP A 101 7.65 -22.16 5.08
CA ASP A 101 8.47 -22.32 3.88
C ASP A 101 9.22 -21.03 3.55
N ILE A 102 8.82 -19.86 4.07
CA ILE A 102 9.69 -18.68 4.06
C ILE A 102 10.96 -18.95 4.88
N ARG A 103 10.92 -19.81 5.91
CA ARG A 103 12.15 -20.27 6.58
C ARG A 103 12.98 -21.18 5.66
N TRP A 104 12.34 -22.07 4.89
CA TRP A 104 13.00 -22.93 3.91
C TRP A 104 13.59 -22.12 2.73
N LEU A 105 12.84 -21.16 2.17
CA LEU A 105 13.28 -20.23 1.15
C LEU A 105 14.42 -19.36 1.66
N ARG A 106 14.34 -18.87 2.90
CA ARG A 106 15.41 -18.10 3.55
C ARG A 106 16.68 -18.93 3.70
N GLN A 107 16.58 -20.19 4.11
CA GLN A 107 17.75 -21.09 4.24
C GLN A 107 18.38 -21.40 2.87
N ASN A 108 17.59 -21.72 1.85
CA ASN A 108 18.11 -22.02 0.51
C ASN A 108 18.62 -20.78 -0.24
N MET A 109 18.02 -19.61 -0.01
CA MET A 109 18.49 -18.34 -0.60
C MET A 109 19.69 -17.73 0.14
N SER A 110 19.89 -18.04 1.43
CA SER A 110 21.02 -17.49 2.20
C SER A 110 22.39 -18.05 1.79
N ILE A 111 22.42 -19.14 1.04
CA ILE A 111 23.67 -19.82 0.63
C ILE A 111 24.22 -19.26 -0.69
N SER A 112 23.43 -18.49 -1.45
CA SER A 112 23.87 -17.91 -2.71
C SER A 112 23.93 -16.39 -2.59
N ILE A 113 25.14 -15.83 -2.63
CA ILE A 113 25.36 -14.41 -2.97
C ILE A 113 24.96 -14.28 -4.45
N SER A 114 23.67 -14.25 -4.73
CA SER A 114 23.15 -14.07 -6.08
C SER A 114 23.47 -12.65 -6.53
N SER A 115 24.12 -12.52 -7.69
CA SER A 115 24.39 -11.24 -8.36
C SER A 115 23.13 -10.57 -8.93
N SER A 116 21.98 -11.26 -8.88
CA SER A 116 20.70 -10.74 -9.34
C SER A 116 20.11 -9.75 -8.34
N THR A 117 19.95 -8.49 -8.77
CA THR A 117 19.30 -7.42 -8.01
C THR A 117 17.85 -7.75 -7.62
N THR A 118 17.12 -8.48 -8.47
CA THR A 118 15.75 -8.96 -8.19
C THR A 118 15.72 -9.94 -7.02
N LEU A 119 16.65 -10.90 -6.97
CA LEU A 119 16.72 -11.87 -5.86
C LEU A 119 17.08 -11.17 -4.55
N GLN A 120 18.00 -10.21 -4.58
CA GLN A 120 18.37 -9.41 -3.41
C GLN A 120 17.18 -8.58 -2.90
N ALA A 121 16.43 -7.93 -3.78
CA ALA A 121 15.23 -7.17 -3.41
C ALA A 121 14.18 -8.07 -2.73
N ARG A 122 13.90 -9.25 -3.30
CA ARG A 122 12.98 -10.23 -2.71
C ARG A 122 13.45 -10.76 -1.36
N GLN A 123 14.75 -11.03 -1.20
CA GLN A 123 15.34 -11.43 0.08
C GLN A 123 15.16 -10.34 1.14
N LYS A 124 15.36 -9.07 0.78
CA LYS A 124 15.11 -7.93 1.68
C LYS A 124 13.65 -7.80 2.07
N MET A 125 12.71 -7.98 1.13
CA MET A 125 11.27 -8.00 1.43
C MET A 125 10.91 -9.13 2.40
N LEU A 126 11.47 -10.33 2.21
CA LEU A 126 11.28 -11.45 3.14
C LEU A 126 11.91 -11.18 4.50
N SER A 127 13.06 -10.52 4.56
CA SER A 127 13.72 -10.10 5.81
C SER A 127 12.86 -9.11 6.58
N ALA A 128 12.31 -8.09 5.91
CA ALA A 128 11.40 -7.12 6.52
C ALA A 128 10.13 -7.80 7.06
N ALA A 129 9.55 -8.73 6.29
CA ALA A 129 8.42 -9.52 6.75
C ALA A 129 8.77 -10.36 7.98
N ALA A 130 9.93 -11.01 8.01
CA ALA A 130 10.40 -11.78 9.18
C ALA A 130 10.61 -10.90 10.42
N GLN A 131 11.11 -9.67 10.25
CA GLN A 131 11.21 -8.70 11.35
C GLN A 131 9.83 -8.36 11.92
N LEU A 132 8.83 -8.13 11.06
CA LEU A 132 7.46 -7.86 11.49
C LEU A 132 6.80 -9.08 12.16
N GLN A 133 7.08 -10.29 11.68
CA GLN A 133 6.61 -11.53 12.32
C GLN A 133 7.13 -11.65 13.76
N ASN A 134 8.43 -11.41 13.96
CA ASN A 134 9.06 -11.42 15.28
C ASN A 134 8.52 -10.31 16.18
N LEU A 135 8.35 -9.10 15.61
CA LEU A 135 7.82 -7.94 16.32
C LEU A 135 6.40 -8.19 16.83
N LEU A 136 5.54 -8.79 16.01
CA LEU A 136 4.12 -9.00 16.33
C LEU A 136 3.84 -10.33 17.02
N GLY A 137 4.83 -11.23 17.10
CA GLY A 137 4.68 -12.55 17.70
C GLY A 137 3.83 -13.51 16.88
N THR A 138 3.75 -13.34 15.56
CA THR A 138 2.96 -14.23 14.70
C THR A 138 3.63 -14.44 13.34
N HIS A 139 3.50 -15.65 12.80
CA HIS A 139 3.98 -15.95 11.45
C HIS A 139 3.03 -15.46 10.36
N ASN A 140 1.73 -15.30 10.65
CA ASN A 140 0.77 -14.90 9.64
C ASN A 140 0.54 -13.37 9.69
N LEU A 141 1.12 -12.65 8.73
CA LEU A 141 0.95 -11.20 8.58
C LEU A 141 -0.32 -10.80 7.80
N GLY A 142 -1.09 -11.76 7.32
CA GLY A 142 -2.27 -11.53 6.49
C GLY A 142 -1.95 -11.40 5.00
N ARG A 143 -2.84 -10.73 4.27
CA ARG A 143 -2.79 -10.60 2.81
C ARG A 143 -2.28 -9.23 2.40
N VAL A 144 -1.50 -9.18 1.33
CA VAL A 144 -1.05 -7.90 0.76
C VAL A 144 -2.26 -7.15 0.18
N PHE A 145 -2.39 -5.87 0.53
CA PHE A 145 -3.35 -4.96 -0.09
C PHE A 145 -3.03 -4.80 -1.57
N TYR A 146 -4.04 -4.84 -2.44
CA TYR A 146 -3.88 -5.03 -3.89
C TYR A 146 -3.06 -3.93 -4.59
N GLU A 147 -2.87 -2.78 -3.95
CA GLU A 147 -2.15 -1.63 -4.50
C GLU A 147 -1.22 -1.04 -3.43
N PRO A 148 0.07 -0.83 -3.75
CA PRO A 148 0.97 -0.17 -2.82
C PRO A 148 0.63 1.32 -2.69
N ILE A 149 0.77 1.88 -1.49
CA ILE A 149 0.51 3.29 -1.25
C ILE A 149 1.77 4.08 -1.61
N LYS A 150 1.64 5.06 -2.50
CA LYS A 150 2.75 5.91 -2.93
C LYS A 150 2.50 7.36 -2.53
N ASP A 151 3.50 8.00 -1.92
CA ASP A 151 3.47 9.44 -1.66
C ASP A 151 4.14 10.27 -2.75
N ARG A 152 4.07 11.60 -2.62
CA ARG A 152 4.67 12.54 -3.58
C ARG A 152 6.19 12.58 -3.51
N HIS A 153 6.77 12.20 -2.37
CA HIS A 153 8.23 12.04 -2.20
C HIS A 153 8.76 10.78 -2.89
N GLY A 154 7.85 9.93 -3.39
CA GLY A 154 8.16 8.69 -4.07
C GLY A 154 8.05 7.48 -3.16
N ASN A 155 8.00 7.61 -1.83
CA ASN A 155 8.02 6.46 -0.93
C ASN A 155 6.87 5.50 -1.24
N ILE A 156 7.19 4.21 -1.22
CA ILE A 156 6.24 3.14 -1.49
C ILE A 156 6.01 2.36 -0.19
N LEU A 157 4.75 2.22 0.19
CA LEU A 157 4.32 1.47 1.34
C LEU A 157 3.50 0.26 0.88
N ILE A 158 4.07 -0.93 1.04
CA ILE A 158 3.37 -2.20 0.90
C ILE A 158 2.65 -2.46 2.21
N VAL A 159 1.35 -2.75 2.14
CA VAL A 159 0.50 -2.96 3.31
C VAL A 159 0.01 -4.40 3.31
N THR A 160 0.14 -5.08 4.43
CA THR A 160 -0.51 -6.37 4.69
C THR A 160 -1.68 -6.17 5.65
N ILE A 161 -2.77 -6.89 5.44
CA ILE A 161 -4.01 -6.73 6.17
C ILE A 161 -4.47 -8.10 6.68
N ARG A 162 -4.82 -8.15 7.97
CA ARG A 162 -5.38 -9.33 8.61
C ARG A 162 -6.55 -8.93 9.51
N GLU A 163 -7.71 -9.50 9.25
CA GLU A 163 -8.81 -9.48 10.21
C GLU A 163 -8.55 -10.55 11.28
N VAL A 164 -8.69 -10.17 12.54
CA VAL A 164 -8.57 -11.08 13.68
C VAL A 164 -9.96 -11.32 14.24
N GLU A 165 -10.25 -12.54 14.70
CA GLU A 165 -11.58 -12.90 15.23
C GLU A 165 -11.83 -12.38 16.66
N SER A 166 -10.76 -12.09 17.41
CA SER A 166 -10.82 -11.72 18.83
C SER A 166 -9.64 -10.86 19.25
N LEU A 167 -9.86 -9.96 20.22
CA LEU A 167 -8.82 -9.14 20.82
C LEU A 167 -7.88 -9.93 21.75
N TYR A 168 -8.29 -11.14 22.18
CA TYR A 168 -7.52 -12.01 23.07
C TYR A 168 -6.37 -12.76 22.38
N SER A 169 -6.10 -12.47 21.10
CA SER A 169 -4.93 -13.02 20.43
C SER A 169 -3.64 -12.51 21.08
N PHE A 170 -2.73 -13.43 21.38
CA PHE A 170 -1.41 -13.14 21.97
C PHE A 170 -0.47 -12.52 20.94
N PHE A 171 -0.73 -11.27 20.55
CA PHE A 171 0.19 -10.48 19.74
C PHE A 171 1.04 -9.57 20.63
N ASN A 172 2.27 -9.33 20.19
CA ASN A 172 3.18 -8.37 20.82
C ASN A 172 2.80 -6.94 20.38
N GLY A 173 1.78 -6.37 21.00
CA GLY A 173 1.32 -5.01 20.71
C GLY A 173 0.12 -4.61 21.55
N LYS A 174 -0.41 -3.42 21.27
CA LYS A 174 -1.59 -2.86 21.94
C LYS A 174 -2.71 -2.66 20.92
N TRP A 175 -3.94 -2.93 21.30
CA TRP A 175 -5.09 -2.61 20.47
C TRP A 175 -5.51 -1.16 20.68
N MET A 176 -5.58 -0.39 19.60
CA MET A 176 -5.94 1.02 19.63
C MET A 176 -7.01 1.35 18.59
N GLN A 177 -7.99 2.16 18.98
CA GLN A 177 -9.04 2.61 18.07
C GLN A 177 -8.45 3.47 16.95
N VAL A 178 -8.92 3.27 15.71
CA VAL A 178 -8.47 4.03 14.52
C VAL A 178 -8.55 5.54 14.73
N SER A 179 -9.64 6.02 15.34
CA SER A 179 -9.84 7.45 15.63
C SER A 179 -8.77 8.04 16.55
N LYS A 180 -8.30 7.27 17.54
CA LYS A 180 -7.25 7.69 18.47
C LYS A 180 -5.91 7.85 17.73
N ILE A 181 -5.53 6.87 16.90
CA ILE A 181 -4.30 6.92 16.09
C ILE A 181 -4.32 8.12 15.13
N GLN A 182 -5.45 8.33 14.44
CA GLN A 182 -5.62 9.47 13.54
C GLN A 182 -5.55 10.82 14.28
N SER A 183 -6.10 10.91 15.50
CA SER A 183 -6.08 12.14 16.29
C SER A 183 -4.67 12.52 16.76
N GLN A 184 -3.85 11.54 17.16
CA GLN A 184 -2.47 11.77 17.59
C GLN A 184 -1.62 12.35 16.45
N ARG A 185 -1.84 11.87 15.21
CA ARG A 185 -1.15 12.37 14.01
C ARG A 185 -1.60 13.77 13.58
N LYS A 186 -2.89 14.11 13.72
CA LYS A 186 -3.41 15.45 13.38
C LYS A 186 -2.87 16.58 14.27
N SER A 187 -2.35 16.24 15.46
CA SER A 187 -1.73 17.22 16.37
C SER A 187 -0.32 17.63 15.96
N LEU A 188 0.31 16.91 15.02
CA LEU A 188 1.58 17.31 14.42
C LEU A 188 1.27 18.21 13.22
N SER A 189 1.63 19.49 13.36
CA SER A 189 1.50 20.55 12.36
C SER A 189 1.73 20.08 10.91
N THR A 190 0.79 20.46 10.05
CA THR A 190 0.69 20.17 8.61
C THR A 190 2.04 19.99 7.90
N PRO A 191 2.40 18.77 7.48
CA PRO A 191 3.18 18.61 6.26
C PRO A 191 2.39 19.26 5.12
N GLU A 192 3.04 20.04 4.24
CA GLU A 192 2.39 20.57 3.02
C GLU A 192 1.78 19.44 2.17
N GLU A 193 2.30 18.22 2.30
CA GLU A 193 1.87 17.02 1.58
C GLU A 193 1.90 15.78 2.49
N PRO A 194 0.89 14.88 2.42
CA PRO A 194 0.82 13.70 3.28
C PRO A 194 1.86 12.63 2.89
N THR A 195 2.55 12.06 3.89
CA THR A 195 3.44 10.90 3.69
C THR A 195 2.66 9.63 3.36
N ALA A 196 3.32 8.57 2.89
CA ALA A 196 2.66 7.31 2.58
C ALA A 196 1.92 6.71 3.79
N LEU A 197 2.46 6.87 5.00
CA LEU A 197 1.81 6.44 6.24
C LEU A 197 0.61 7.34 6.58
N ASP A 198 0.67 8.64 6.31
CA ASP A 198 -0.49 9.53 6.47
C ASP A 198 -1.61 9.16 5.50
N ILE A 199 -1.27 8.88 4.23
CA ILE A 199 -2.24 8.39 3.22
C ILE A 199 -2.88 7.08 3.71
N LEU A 200 -2.09 6.13 4.23
CA LEU A 200 -2.61 4.90 4.82
C LEU A 200 -3.63 5.19 5.94
N LEU A 201 -3.28 6.07 6.89
CA LEU A 201 -4.18 6.39 8.00
C LEU A 201 -5.44 7.15 7.55
N ILE A 202 -5.34 8.01 6.54
CA ILE A 202 -6.49 8.72 5.95
C ILE A 202 -7.44 7.73 5.28
N THR A 203 -6.90 6.76 4.54
CA THR A 203 -7.66 5.79 3.72
C THR A 203 -7.94 4.46 4.43
N ILE A 204 -7.53 4.30 5.68
CA ILE A 204 -7.57 3.01 6.40
C ILE A 204 -8.98 2.41 6.43
N GLN A 205 -10.02 3.21 6.61
CA GLN A 205 -11.39 2.72 6.65
C GLN A 205 -11.85 2.16 5.29
N ASP A 206 -11.41 2.77 4.19
CA ASP A 206 -11.68 2.28 2.85
C ASP A 206 -10.94 0.98 2.57
N ILE A 207 -9.69 0.90 3.03
CA ILE A 207 -8.84 -0.30 2.94
C ILE A 207 -9.47 -1.48 3.73
N LEU A 208 -9.88 -1.25 4.98
CA LEU A 208 -10.54 -2.27 5.80
C LEU A 208 -11.87 -2.70 5.20
N SER A 209 -12.65 -1.75 4.68
CA SER A 209 -13.91 -2.03 4.01
C SER A 209 -13.71 -2.83 2.71
N TYR A 210 -12.67 -2.50 1.94
CA TYR A 210 -12.27 -3.27 0.76
C TYR A 210 -11.92 -4.71 1.15
N HIS A 211 -11.10 -4.89 2.19
CA HIS A 211 -10.71 -6.22 2.67
C HIS A 211 -11.92 -7.09 3.04
N LYS A 212 -12.91 -6.55 3.76
CA LYS A 212 -14.15 -7.28 4.08
C LYS A 212 -14.93 -7.69 2.84
N ARG A 213 -15.03 -6.79 1.85
CA ARG A 213 -15.73 -7.05 0.58
C ARG A 213 -15.00 -8.06 -0.30
N SER A 214 -13.67 -8.05 -0.28
CA SER A 214 -12.84 -8.95 -1.07
C SER A 214 -12.90 -10.41 -0.59
N GLN A 215 -13.29 -10.64 0.66
CA GLN A 215 -13.49 -11.98 1.22
C GLN A 215 -14.87 -12.59 0.94
N GLN A 216 -15.82 -11.81 0.40
CA GLN A 216 -17.15 -12.32 0.09
C GLN A 216 -17.10 -13.34 -1.04
N ARG A 217 -17.77 -14.48 -0.84
CA ARG A 217 -17.92 -15.53 -1.85
C ARG A 217 -19.31 -15.52 -2.44
N LEU A 218 -19.41 -15.90 -3.72
CA LEU A 218 -20.70 -16.13 -4.33
C LEU A 218 -21.36 -17.37 -3.71
N PRO A 219 -22.69 -17.34 -3.51
CA PRO A 219 -23.41 -18.55 -3.15
C PRO A 219 -23.32 -19.58 -4.28
N PRO A 220 -23.51 -20.88 -4.00
CA PRO A 220 -23.56 -21.90 -5.05
C PRO A 220 -24.57 -21.55 -6.16
N GLY A 221 -24.21 -21.87 -7.41
CA GLY A 221 -25.03 -21.57 -8.57
C GLY A 221 -24.28 -21.62 -9.89
N LEU A 222 -25.04 -21.58 -10.98
CA LEU A 222 -24.53 -21.31 -12.32
C LEU A 222 -24.53 -19.79 -12.56
N TYR A 223 -23.39 -19.26 -12.96
CA TYR A 223 -23.19 -17.84 -13.20
C TYR A 223 -22.65 -17.59 -14.60
N LEU A 224 -23.14 -16.53 -15.25
CA LEU A 224 -22.51 -15.96 -16.43
C LEU A 224 -21.55 -14.86 -15.97
N GLY A 225 -20.25 -15.13 -16.06
CA GLY A 225 -19.21 -14.13 -15.84
C GLY A 225 -18.85 -13.42 -17.14
N TYR A 226 -18.57 -12.12 -17.07
CA TYR A 226 -17.97 -11.37 -18.18
C TYR A 226 -16.74 -10.60 -17.71
N LEU A 227 -15.80 -10.41 -18.62
CA LEU A 227 -14.49 -9.82 -18.35
C LEU A 227 -14.31 -8.60 -19.24
N LYS A 228 -14.08 -7.44 -18.64
CA LYS A 228 -13.59 -6.28 -19.37
C LYS A 228 -12.11 -6.09 -19.02
N LEU A 229 -11.28 -6.29 -20.03
CA LEU A 229 -9.83 -6.18 -19.91
C LEU A 229 -9.35 -4.79 -20.30
N CYS A 230 -8.41 -4.27 -19.52
CA CYS A 230 -7.56 -3.15 -19.89
C CYS A 230 -6.12 -3.68 -19.90
N SER A 231 -5.56 -3.90 -21.07
CA SER A 231 -4.18 -4.40 -21.22
C SER A 231 -3.21 -3.25 -21.43
N SER A 232 -2.06 -3.30 -20.77
CA SER A 232 -0.86 -2.50 -21.05
C SER A 232 0.33 -3.44 -21.31
N VAL A 233 1.50 -2.89 -21.62
CA VAL A 233 2.74 -3.67 -21.86
C VAL A 233 3.11 -4.50 -20.64
N ASP A 234 2.96 -3.93 -19.45
CA ASP A 234 3.44 -4.55 -18.21
C ASP A 234 2.32 -5.21 -17.38
N GLN A 235 1.06 -4.95 -17.68
CA GLN A 235 -0.07 -5.37 -16.83
C GLN A 235 -1.35 -5.67 -17.62
N ILE A 236 -2.12 -6.63 -17.13
CA ILE A 236 -3.52 -6.83 -17.52
C ILE A 236 -4.37 -6.46 -16.32
N LYS A 237 -5.19 -5.41 -16.47
CA LYS A 237 -6.18 -5.00 -15.47
C LYS A 237 -7.55 -5.53 -15.86
N VAL A 238 -8.29 -6.00 -14.87
CA VAL A 238 -9.66 -6.47 -15.03
C VAL A 238 -10.59 -5.51 -14.31
N LEU A 239 -11.70 -5.14 -14.95
CA LEU A 239 -12.75 -4.40 -14.28
C LEU A 239 -13.60 -5.32 -13.40
N VAL A 240 -13.70 -4.98 -12.11
CA VAL A 240 -14.44 -5.74 -11.10
C VAL A 240 -15.49 -4.86 -10.44
N LEU A 241 -16.48 -5.48 -9.79
CA LEU A 241 -17.50 -4.75 -9.03
C LEU A 241 -16.88 -4.19 -7.76
N GLN A 242 -17.08 -2.91 -7.46
CA GLN A 242 -16.58 -2.26 -6.23
C GLN A 242 -17.04 -3.00 -4.95
N LYS A 243 -18.22 -3.61 -5.00
CA LYS A 243 -18.80 -4.37 -3.88
C LYS A 243 -18.22 -5.78 -3.72
N LEU A 244 -17.67 -6.36 -4.80
CA LEU A 244 -17.13 -7.72 -4.84
C LEU A 244 -15.84 -7.72 -5.68
N PRO A 245 -14.75 -7.10 -5.18
CA PRO A 245 -13.57 -6.84 -5.98
C PRO A 245 -12.80 -8.11 -6.39
N ASN A 246 -12.99 -9.21 -5.65
CA ASN A 246 -12.38 -10.51 -5.97
C ASN A 246 -13.30 -11.43 -6.80
N VAL A 247 -14.43 -10.91 -7.28
CA VAL A 247 -15.36 -11.64 -8.13
C VAL A 247 -15.48 -10.92 -9.46
N LEU A 248 -15.34 -11.66 -10.55
CA LEU A 248 -15.59 -11.14 -11.88
C LEU A 248 -17.04 -10.64 -11.97
N CYS A 249 -17.27 -9.66 -12.84
CA CYS A 249 -18.62 -9.20 -13.09
C CYS A 249 -19.47 -10.38 -13.56
N HIS A 250 -20.62 -10.61 -12.92
CA HIS A 250 -21.41 -11.82 -13.14
C HIS A 250 -22.91 -11.55 -13.00
N VAL A 251 -23.68 -12.49 -13.54
CA VAL A 251 -25.13 -12.62 -13.31
C VAL A 251 -25.42 -14.06 -12.93
N LYS A 252 -26.18 -14.28 -11.85
CA LYS A 252 -26.63 -15.62 -11.47
C LYS A 252 -27.74 -16.06 -12.42
N ILE A 253 -27.53 -17.19 -13.08
CA ILE A 253 -28.53 -17.78 -13.99
C ILE A 253 -29.49 -18.66 -13.18
N ARG A 254 -28.95 -19.53 -12.30
CA ARG A 254 -29.74 -20.48 -11.49
C ARG A 254 -28.94 -21.03 -10.30
N ASP A 255 -29.62 -21.68 -9.35
CA ASP A 255 -29.00 -22.30 -8.16
C ASP A 255 -28.31 -23.63 -8.43
N ASN A 256 -28.82 -24.42 -9.38
CA ASN A 256 -28.14 -25.64 -9.81
C ASN A 256 -26.85 -25.28 -10.56
N SER A 257 -25.72 -25.88 -10.21
CA SER A 257 -24.42 -25.66 -10.87
C SER A 257 -24.18 -26.56 -12.08
N ASN A 258 -24.94 -27.64 -12.25
CA ASN A 258 -24.69 -28.64 -13.30
C ASN A 258 -25.05 -28.09 -14.68
N VAL A 259 -24.15 -28.19 -15.65
CA VAL A 259 -24.42 -27.83 -17.05
C VAL A 259 -24.72 -29.11 -17.84
N SER A 260 -25.88 -29.17 -18.50
CA SER A 260 -26.22 -30.29 -19.38
C SER A 260 -25.63 -30.10 -20.78
N SER A 261 -25.33 -31.20 -21.49
CA SER A 261 -24.72 -31.16 -22.83
C SER A 261 -25.56 -30.40 -23.87
N GLY A 262 -26.87 -30.22 -23.62
CA GLY A 262 -27.79 -29.46 -24.45
C GLY A 262 -27.91 -27.97 -24.11
N GLU A 263 -27.44 -27.53 -22.93
CA GLU A 263 -27.33 -26.11 -22.53
C GLU A 263 -26.08 -25.49 -23.18
N SER A 264 -26.11 -25.44 -24.50
CA SER A 264 -25.06 -24.87 -25.33
C SER A 264 -25.21 -23.35 -25.45
N ILE A 265 -24.09 -22.70 -25.78
CA ILE A 265 -23.79 -21.27 -25.96
C ILE A 265 -24.98 -20.39 -26.43
N ASN A 266 -25.90 -20.92 -27.23
CA ASN A 266 -27.09 -20.24 -27.74
C ASN A 266 -28.00 -19.67 -26.62
N HIS A 267 -28.22 -20.40 -25.52
CA HIS A 267 -29.02 -19.90 -24.39
C HIS A 267 -28.29 -18.77 -23.63
N MET A 268 -26.96 -18.87 -23.51
CA MET A 268 -26.13 -17.82 -22.89
C MET A 268 -26.06 -16.55 -23.75
N MET A 269 -26.00 -16.68 -25.08
CA MET A 269 -26.02 -15.54 -26.01
C MET A 269 -27.38 -14.82 -26.04
N ALA A 270 -28.48 -15.56 -25.87
CA ALA A 270 -29.83 -14.99 -25.75
C ALA A 270 -30.05 -14.22 -24.42
N LEU A 271 -29.42 -14.66 -23.33
CA LEU A 271 -29.44 -13.95 -22.04
C LEU A 271 -28.56 -12.69 -22.07
N ALA A 272 -27.43 -12.72 -22.77
CA ALA A 272 -26.55 -11.56 -22.91
C ALA A 272 -27.18 -10.40 -23.70
N THR A 273 -28.09 -10.68 -24.64
CA THR A 273 -28.80 -9.67 -25.45
C THR A 273 -30.05 -9.09 -24.77
N THR A 274 -30.54 -9.72 -23.70
CA THR A 274 -31.78 -9.30 -23.00
C THR A 274 -31.54 -8.60 -21.66
N LEU A 275 -30.31 -8.64 -21.15
CA LEU A 275 -29.95 -7.90 -19.93
C LEU A 275 -29.75 -6.41 -20.25
N PRO A 276 -30.45 -5.48 -19.57
CA PRO A 276 -30.14 -4.06 -19.64
C PRO A 276 -28.81 -3.83 -18.89
N ILE A 277 -27.70 -4.11 -19.56
CA ILE A 277 -26.37 -3.84 -19.01
C ILE A 277 -26.18 -2.33 -19.08
N THR A 278 -26.64 -1.65 -18.03
CA THR A 278 -26.27 -0.25 -17.77
C THR A 278 -24.79 -0.26 -17.40
N VAL A 279 -23.93 -0.21 -18.41
CA VAL A 279 -22.52 0.10 -18.21
C VAL A 279 -22.50 1.55 -17.74
N TYR A 280 -22.23 1.78 -16.46
CA TYR A 280 -21.90 3.11 -15.98
C TYR A 280 -20.73 3.62 -16.83
N LYS A 281 -21.02 4.66 -17.61
CA LYS A 281 -20.09 5.35 -18.49
C LYS A 281 -18.90 5.77 -17.64
N LEU A 282 -17.72 5.25 -17.98
CA LEU A 282 -16.45 5.77 -17.48
C LEU A 282 -16.38 7.24 -17.89
N GLN A 283 -16.57 8.14 -16.91
CA GLN A 283 -16.06 9.50 -16.98
C GLN A 283 -14.54 9.39 -17.07
N ARG A 284 -14.02 9.53 -18.29
CA ARG A 284 -12.59 9.65 -18.53
C ARG A 284 -12.18 11.06 -18.07
N GLU A 285 -11.33 11.07 -17.06
CA GLU A 285 -10.19 11.98 -16.82
C GLU A 285 -10.34 13.42 -17.33
N GLN A 286 -10.41 14.37 -16.39
CA GLN A 286 -9.86 15.68 -16.65
C GLN A 286 -8.34 15.53 -16.76
N SER A 287 -7.85 15.83 -17.95
CA SER A 287 -6.46 16.17 -18.24
C SER A 287 -6.01 17.35 -17.38
N GLY A 288 -4.91 17.15 -16.66
CA GLY A 288 -4.07 18.18 -16.06
C GLY A 288 -2.63 17.68 -16.11
#